data_AF-A0A1F8S4A0-F1
#
_entry.id   AF-A0A1F8S4A0-F1
#
_cell.length_a   1.000
_cell.length_b   1.000
_cell.length_c   1.000
_cell.angle_alpha   90.00
_cell.angle_beta   90.00
_cell.angle_gamma   90.00
#
_symmetry.space_group_name_H-M   'P 1'
#
loop_
_entity.id
_entity.type
_entity.pdbx_description
1 polymer ?
#
loop_
_entity_poly.entity_id
_entity_poly.type
_entity_poly.pdbx_seq_one_letter_code
_entity_poly.pdbx_strand_id
1 'polypeptide(L)'
;MATPERTARAQPARGRADEAGVTAFSAFGGREAAGLYADQFEIYHGNANPGLARKICRYLGSEPGKLEVFQFANENIFVKILENVREKDVFLVQPTSHPVNQSIMELLIMIDAFKRASAGRITAVIPFYAYGRSDKKDQPRVPITARLIADMITVAGADRVLTMDLHQGQIQGFFNIPVDELTAVHMLSNYYRHKHIEDPVVVTDLGFAKRARTFAELLDAPLAIIEKRRVGNLDRAELMNVIGDVRGKRAIIVDDEIDTAGTLVEITRALEREGVTEIYACATHGVLSDPAVDRIAASSLREVVLTDSVPLPERKRLPKITTLSVAPLIGEAIRRIHRGESVGALFSSEVSLTQEMLLWEGGDEGMLDTRADGADDGEPSRDTLAASAQAGDR
;
A
#
# COMPACT_ATOMS: atom_id res chain seq x y z
N MET A 1 -62.37 -36.01 -28.93
CA MET A 1 -62.88 -36.64 -30.17
C MET A 1 -62.72 -35.60 -31.26
N ALA A 2 -61.95 -35.72 -32.35
CA ALA A 2 -61.26 -36.84 -32.96
C ALA A 2 -60.05 -36.29 -33.77
N THR A 3 -58.94 -37.02 -33.78
CA THR A 3 -58.06 -37.20 -34.95
C THR A 3 -58.60 -38.39 -35.76
N PRO A 4 -58.39 -38.52 -37.08
CA PRO A 4 -57.07 -38.67 -37.74
C PRO A 4 -57.01 -37.95 -39.13
N GLU A 5 -55.97 -37.94 -39.98
CA GLU A 5 -55.25 -39.07 -40.60
C GLU A 5 -53.99 -38.59 -41.39
N ARG A 6 -53.08 -39.53 -41.66
CA ARG A 6 -51.74 -39.42 -42.29
C ARG A 6 -51.78 -39.44 -43.82
N THR A 7 -50.78 -38.83 -44.47
CA THR A 7 -50.11 -39.27 -45.73
C THR A 7 -48.83 -38.44 -45.91
N ALA A 8 -47.74 -38.83 -46.58
CA ALA A 8 -46.99 -40.05 -46.84
C ALA A 8 -45.61 -39.57 -47.36
N ARG A 9 -44.53 -40.31 -47.11
CA ARG A 9 -43.14 -39.98 -47.46
C ARG A 9 -42.87 -40.06 -48.97
N ALA A 10 -41.94 -39.24 -49.45
CA ALA A 10 -41.12 -39.54 -50.64
C ALA A 10 -39.64 -39.22 -50.33
N GLN A 11 -38.77 -40.20 -50.52
CA GLN A 11 -37.31 -40.05 -50.59
C GLN A 11 -36.88 -39.90 -52.05
N PRO A 12 -35.73 -39.26 -52.31
CA PRO A 12 -34.90 -39.72 -53.42
C PRO A 12 -33.46 -40.08 -53.02
N ALA A 13 -33.08 -41.26 -53.52
CA ALA A 13 -31.80 -41.72 -54.08
C ALA A 13 -30.45 -41.22 -53.53
N ARG A 14 -29.65 -42.20 -53.09
CA ARG A 14 -28.18 -42.13 -52.97
C ARG A 14 -27.54 -42.18 -54.36
N GLY A 15 -26.73 -41.18 -54.69
CA GLY A 15 -25.71 -41.23 -55.74
C GLY A 15 -24.31 -41.21 -55.11
N ARG A 16 -23.36 -41.96 -55.67
CA ARG A 16 -22.02 -42.22 -55.14
C ARG A 16 -20.96 -41.54 -56.02
N ALA A 17 -19.90 -41.08 -55.36
CA ALA A 17 -18.57 -40.68 -55.84
C ALA A 17 -18.42 -39.30 -56.54
N ASP A 18 -17.65 -38.40 -55.91
CA ASP A 18 -16.29 -38.09 -56.38
C ASP A 18 -15.43 -37.50 -55.25
N GLU A 19 -14.28 -38.12 -55.00
CA GLU A 19 -13.17 -37.57 -54.23
C GLU A 19 -12.39 -36.59 -55.11
N ALA A 20 -12.36 -35.30 -54.76
CA ALA A 20 -11.24 -34.42 -55.05
C ALA A 20 -11.37 -33.09 -54.28
N GLY A 21 -10.42 -32.83 -53.37
CA GLY A 21 -9.98 -31.47 -53.02
C GLY A 21 -10.80 -30.70 -51.98
N VAL A 22 -10.66 -31.05 -50.70
CA VAL A 22 -10.88 -30.09 -49.61
C VAL A 22 -9.52 -29.68 -49.05
N THR A 23 -9.03 -28.54 -49.51
CA THR A 23 -7.96 -27.79 -48.86
C THR A 23 -8.43 -27.35 -47.49
N ALA A 24 -7.66 -27.68 -46.46
CA ALA A 24 -7.90 -27.28 -45.08
C ALA A 24 -7.86 -25.75 -44.97
N PHE A 25 -9.01 -25.13 -44.66
CA PHE A 25 -9.04 -23.80 -44.06
C PHE A 25 -8.83 -23.98 -42.55
N SER A 26 -7.62 -23.67 -42.09
CA SER A 26 -7.28 -23.64 -40.67
C SER A 26 -8.11 -22.57 -39.95
N ALA A 27 -8.68 -22.98 -38.81
CA ALA A 27 -9.38 -22.12 -37.87
C ALA A 27 -8.54 -20.90 -37.47
N PHE A 28 -9.10 -19.70 -37.64
CA PHE A 28 -8.58 -18.48 -37.05
C PHE A 28 -9.25 -18.20 -35.70
N GLY A 29 -8.44 -18.16 -34.65
CA GLY A 29 -8.56 -17.14 -33.60
C GLY A 29 -9.53 -17.39 -32.44
N GLY A 30 -9.97 -18.61 -32.18
CA GLY A 30 -10.89 -18.90 -31.09
C GLY A 30 -10.19 -19.45 -29.84
N ARG A 31 -9.87 -18.57 -28.88
CA ARG A 31 -9.67 -18.78 -27.40
C ARG A 31 -8.37 -18.26 -26.78
N GLU A 32 -7.25 -18.15 -27.50
CA GLU A 32 -6.01 -17.59 -26.91
C GLU A 32 -6.00 -16.05 -26.84
N ALA A 33 -6.60 -15.36 -27.81
CA ALA A 33 -6.61 -13.89 -27.86
C ALA A 33 -7.39 -13.25 -26.69
N ALA A 34 -8.42 -13.91 -26.16
CA ALA A 34 -9.21 -13.36 -25.04
C ALA A 34 -8.39 -13.25 -23.75
N GLY A 35 -7.39 -14.12 -23.54
CA GLY A 35 -6.45 -14.02 -22.43
C GLY A 35 -5.37 -12.95 -22.65
N LEU A 36 -4.99 -12.69 -23.90
CA LEU A 36 -3.96 -11.70 -24.28
C LEU A 36 -4.42 -10.24 -24.18
N TYR A 37 -5.73 -9.99 -24.24
CA TYR A 37 -6.33 -8.65 -24.08
C TYR A 37 -6.89 -8.39 -22.68
N ALA A 38 -7.13 -9.43 -21.87
CA ALA A 38 -7.74 -9.32 -20.54
C ALA A 38 -6.81 -8.79 -19.44
N ASP A 39 -5.52 -8.60 -19.76
CA ASP A 39 -4.47 -8.10 -18.85
C ASP A 39 -3.75 -6.86 -19.40
N GLN A 40 -4.31 -6.19 -20.42
CA GLN A 40 -3.69 -5.00 -20.99
C GLN A 40 -4.08 -3.74 -20.21
N PHE A 41 -3.37 -3.53 -19.10
CA PHE A 41 -3.32 -2.24 -18.41
C PHE A 41 -1.90 -1.67 -18.44
N GLU A 42 -1.79 -0.35 -18.31
CA GLU A 42 -0.49 0.33 -18.26
C GLU A 42 -0.33 1.12 -16.98
N ILE A 43 0.85 1.02 -16.37
CA ILE A 43 1.16 1.69 -15.12
C ILE A 43 2.15 2.80 -15.41
N TYR A 44 1.79 4.01 -15.02
CA TYR A 44 2.64 5.19 -15.07
C TYR A 44 2.85 5.71 -13.67
N HIS A 45 3.89 6.54 -13.50
CA HIS A 45 4.15 7.17 -12.22
C HIS A 45 4.60 8.61 -12.41
N GLY A 46 4.32 9.44 -11.42
CA GLY A 46 5.00 10.72 -11.29
C GLY A 46 6.29 10.57 -10.49
N ASN A 47 6.76 11.69 -9.94
CA ASN A 47 8.01 11.82 -9.22
C ASN A 47 7.87 11.58 -7.72
N ALA A 48 6.64 11.46 -7.18
CA ALA A 48 6.45 11.35 -5.74
C ALA A 48 6.95 10.01 -5.19
N ASN A 49 6.71 8.88 -5.86
CA ASN A 49 7.25 7.58 -5.44
C ASN A 49 7.51 6.60 -6.59
N PRO A 50 8.52 6.86 -7.45
CA PRO A 50 8.89 5.96 -8.54
C PRO A 50 9.33 4.56 -8.05
N GLY A 51 9.85 4.48 -6.82
CA GLY A 51 10.28 3.22 -6.20
C GLY A 51 9.12 2.25 -6.02
N LEU A 52 8.01 2.71 -5.42
CA LEU A 52 6.80 1.92 -5.27
C LEU A 52 6.18 1.53 -6.61
N ALA A 53 6.12 2.45 -7.58
CA ALA A 53 5.58 2.15 -8.91
C ALA A 53 6.34 1.00 -9.61
N ARG A 54 7.67 1.03 -9.57
CA ARG A 54 8.51 -0.05 -10.12
C ARG A 54 8.29 -1.38 -9.39
N LYS A 55 8.12 -1.34 -8.07
CA LYS A 55 7.82 -2.51 -7.26
C LYS A 55 6.45 -3.13 -7.63
N ILE A 56 5.43 -2.29 -7.85
CA ILE A 56 4.11 -2.72 -8.32
C ILE A 56 4.21 -3.38 -9.70
N CYS A 57 4.92 -2.76 -10.66
CA CYS A 57 5.12 -3.32 -12.00
C CYS A 57 5.85 -4.68 -11.92
N ARG A 58 6.87 -4.80 -11.07
CA ARG A 58 7.59 -6.06 -10.83
C ARG A 58 6.65 -7.16 -10.31
N TYR A 59 5.80 -6.84 -9.34
CA TYR A 59 4.80 -7.78 -8.83
C TYR A 59 3.84 -8.26 -9.93
N LEU A 60 3.47 -7.37 -10.86
CA LEU A 60 2.57 -7.66 -11.97
C LEU A 60 3.26 -8.25 -13.22
N GLY A 61 4.58 -8.45 -13.18
CA GLY A 61 5.35 -8.92 -14.33
C GLY A 61 5.36 -7.93 -15.51
N SER A 62 5.23 -6.63 -15.24
CA SER A 62 5.19 -5.56 -16.24
C SER A 62 6.33 -4.54 -16.05
N GLU A 63 6.50 -3.65 -17.02
CA GLU A 63 7.36 -2.46 -16.91
C GLU A 63 6.51 -1.19 -16.79
N PRO A 64 7.02 -0.13 -16.11
CA PRO A 64 6.35 1.17 -16.14
C PRO A 64 6.32 1.75 -17.56
N GLY A 65 5.20 2.39 -17.91
CA GLY A 65 5.07 3.15 -19.14
C GLY A 65 6.02 4.36 -19.18
N LYS A 66 6.27 4.84 -20.40
CA LYS A 66 7.23 5.90 -20.70
C LYS A 66 6.58 7.28 -20.61
N LEU A 67 7.04 8.06 -19.63
CA LEU A 67 6.54 9.40 -19.33
C LEU A 67 7.71 10.33 -19.02
N GLU A 68 7.69 11.55 -19.57
CA GLU A 68 8.55 12.65 -19.11
C GLU A 68 7.76 13.51 -18.13
N VAL A 69 8.27 13.64 -16.89
CA VAL A 69 7.70 14.52 -15.87
C VAL A 69 8.81 15.34 -15.23
N PHE A 70 8.81 16.64 -15.47
CA PHE A 70 9.83 17.53 -14.90
C PHE A 70 9.26 18.91 -14.62
N GLN A 71 10.01 19.69 -13.84
CA GLN A 71 9.66 21.06 -13.49
C GLN A 71 10.58 22.04 -14.22
N PHE A 72 9.99 23.04 -14.89
CA PHE A 72 10.74 24.15 -15.47
C PHE A 72 11.30 25.08 -14.38
N ALA A 73 12.26 25.93 -14.73
CA ALA A 73 12.87 26.89 -13.81
C ALA A 73 11.88 27.90 -13.19
N ASN A 74 10.72 28.10 -13.81
CA ASN A 74 9.62 28.93 -13.30
C ASN A 74 8.58 28.13 -12.51
N GLU A 75 8.93 26.94 -12.02
CA GLU A 75 8.12 26.05 -11.19
C GLU A 75 6.94 25.36 -11.89
N ASN A 76 6.69 25.65 -13.17
CA ASN A 76 5.66 24.98 -13.95
C ASN A 76 6.04 23.51 -14.21
N ILE A 77 5.11 22.60 -13.97
CA ILE A 77 5.28 21.17 -14.21
C ILE A 77 4.92 20.86 -15.66
N PHE A 78 5.75 20.06 -16.31
CA PHE A 78 5.53 19.53 -17.66
C PHE A 78 5.37 18.02 -17.61
N VAL A 79 4.37 17.51 -18.33
CA VAL A 79 4.11 16.08 -18.50
C VAL A 79 3.99 15.78 -19.99
N LYS A 80 4.71 14.76 -20.46
CA LYS A 80 4.58 14.26 -21.82
C LYS A 80 4.61 12.74 -21.85
N ILE A 81 3.54 12.16 -22.35
CA ILE A 81 3.38 10.72 -22.59
C ILE A 81 4.20 10.36 -23.83
N LEU A 82 5.09 9.36 -23.72
CA LEU A 82 6.01 8.98 -24.80
C LEU A 82 5.52 7.78 -25.63
N GLU A 83 4.31 7.32 -25.38
CA GLU A 83 3.69 6.20 -26.08
C GLU A 83 2.20 6.41 -26.34
N ASN A 84 1.61 5.55 -27.17
CA ASN A 84 0.19 5.61 -27.48
C ASN A 84 -0.62 5.02 -26.33
N VAL A 85 -1.52 5.82 -25.75
CA VAL A 85 -2.38 5.42 -24.61
C VAL A 85 -3.86 5.36 -24.97
N ARG A 86 -4.20 5.49 -26.26
CA ARG A 86 -5.58 5.57 -26.74
C ARG A 86 -6.36 4.29 -26.42
N GLU A 87 -7.53 4.45 -25.82
CA GLU A 87 -8.42 3.37 -25.36
C GLU A 87 -7.80 2.41 -24.33
N LYS A 88 -6.64 2.75 -23.75
CA LYS A 88 -6.00 1.90 -22.73
C LYS A 88 -6.54 2.18 -21.33
N ASP A 89 -6.52 1.16 -20.48
CA ASP A 89 -6.76 1.28 -19.04
C ASP A 89 -5.46 1.64 -18.34
N VAL A 90 -5.37 2.87 -17.83
CA VAL A 90 -4.14 3.44 -17.28
C VAL A 90 -4.26 3.65 -15.77
N PHE A 91 -3.20 3.28 -15.07
CA PHE A 91 -3.05 3.43 -13.63
C PHE A 91 -1.91 4.41 -13.33
N LEU A 92 -2.23 5.53 -12.70
CA LEU A 92 -1.27 6.59 -12.41
C LEU A 92 -0.85 6.52 -10.93
N VAL A 93 0.32 5.95 -10.66
CA VAL A 93 0.89 5.82 -9.30
C VAL A 93 1.55 7.12 -8.88
N GLN A 94 0.88 7.85 -8.00
CA GLN A 94 1.35 9.15 -7.51
C GLN A 94 0.78 9.43 -6.12
N PRO A 95 1.49 9.10 -5.03
CA PRO A 95 1.12 9.59 -3.72
C PRO A 95 1.23 11.12 -3.69
N THR A 96 0.36 11.76 -2.92
CA THR A 96 0.35 13.22 -2.76
C THR A 96 1.28 13.67 -1.63
N SER A 97 2.48 13.06 -1.56
CA SER A 97 3.48 13.28 -0.51
C SER A 97 4.38 14.50 -0.78
N HIS A 98 5.29 14.79 0.15
CA HIS A 98 6.21 15.93 0.04
C HIS A 98 7.05 15.93 -1.26
N PRO A 99 7.14 17.08 -1.98
CA PRO A 99 6.42 18.33 -1.75
C PRO A 99 4.93 18.22 -2.15
N VAL A 100 4.03 18.42 -1.18
CA VAL A 100 2.60 18.04 -1.30
C VAL A 100 1.89 18.75 -2.45
N ASN A 101 2.02 20.08 -2.55
CA ASN A 101 1.33 20.83 -3.59
C ASN A 101 1.86 20.49 -5.00
N GLN A 102 3.16 20.24 -5.11
CA GLN A 102 3.78 19.84 -6.36
C GLN A 102 3.31 18.46 -6.79
N SER A 103 3.28 17.48 -5.88
CA SER A 103 2.83 16.12 -6.20
C SER A 103 1.34 16.06 -6.58
N ILE A 104 0.51 16.89 -5.94
CA ILE A 104 -0.90 17.08 -6.32
C ILE A 104 -1.00 17.69 -7.73
N MET A 105 -0.33 18.81 -8.00
CA MET A 105 -0.38 19.43 -9.32
C MET A 105 0.15 18.51 -10.42
N GLU A 106 1.20 17.75 -10.14
CA GLU A 106 1.75 16.76 -11.04
C GLU A 106 0.73 15.66 -11.37
N LEU A 107 0.04 15.11 -10.35
CA LEU A 107 -1.05 14.15 -10.56
C LEU A 107 -2.15 14.72 -11.45
N LEU A 108 -2.61 15.94 -11.17
CA LEU A 108 -3.68 16.59 -11.95
C LEU A 108 -3.27 16.80 -13.41
N ILE A 109 -2.03 17.24 -13.66
CA ILE A 109 -1.51 17.45 -15.01
C ILE A 109 -1.30 16.11 -15.73
N MET A 110 -0.86 15.07 -15.01
CA MET A 110 -0.81 13.71 -15.56
C MET A 110 -2.20 13.25 -16.00
N ILE A 111 -3.21 13.30 -15.12
CA ILE A 111 -4.59 12.90 -15.45
C ILE A 111 -5.09 13.65 -16.69
N ASP A 112 -4.92 14.98 -16.75
CA ASP A 112 -5.33 15.79 -17.90
C ASP A 112 -4.60 15.38 -19.21
N ALA A 113 -3.29 15.10 -19.14
CA ALA A 113 -2.52 14.63 -20.29
C ALA A 113 -3.04 13.29 -20.83
N PHE A 114 -3.31 12.31 -19.95
CA PHE A 114 -3.86 11.01 -20.34
C PHE A 114 -5.27 11.13 -20.91
N LYS A 115 -6.11 11.98 -20.31
CA LYS A 115 -7.46 12.27 -20.81
C LYS A 115 -7.43 12.86 -22.21
N ARG A 116 -6.58 13.87 -22.45
CA ARG A 116 -6.42 14.49 -23.78
C ARG A 116 -5.79 13.55 -24.81
N ALA A 117 -4.99 12.60 -24.36
CA ALA A 117 -4.46 11.52 -25.19
C ALA A 117 -5.48 10.39 -25.47
N SER A 118 -6.74 10.55 -25.02
CA SER A 118 -7.84 9.60 -25.21
C SER A 118 -7.60 8.24 -24.54
N ALA A 119 -7.02 8.22 -23.34
CA ALA A 119 -7.02 7.02 -22.51
C ALA A 119 -8.47 6.53 -22.28
N GLY A 120 -8.67 5.21 -22.27
CA GLY A 120 -10.01 4.61 -22.16
C GLY A 120 -10.56 4.67 -20.74
N ARG A 121 -9.69 4.47 -19.74
CA ARG A 121 -10.02 4.62 -18.31
C ARG A 121 -8.78 5.07 -17.55
N ILE A 122 -8.92 6.04 -16.65
CA ILE A 122 -7.85 6.61 -15.84
C ILE A 122 -8.11 6.33 -14.36
N THR A 123 -7.31 5.45 -13.76
CA THR A 123 -7.33 5.21 -12.32
C THR A 123 -6.18 5.97 -11.65
N ALA A 124 -6.52 6.93 -10.78
CA ALA A 124 -5.53 7.58 -9.93
C ALA A 124 -5.17 6.65 -8.76
N VAL A 125 -3.94 6.13 -8.75
CA VAL A 125 -3.42 5.30 -7.68
C VAL A 125 -2.66 6.21 -6.71
N ILE A 126 -3.26 6.49 -5.55
CA ILE A 126 -2.79 7.47 -4.57
C ILE A 126 -2.50 6.74 -3.25
N PRO A 127 -1.33 6.09 -3.10
CA PRO A 127 -1.00 5.32 -1.89
C PRO A 127 -1.03 6.13 -0.60
N PHE A 128 -0.80 7.44 -0.69
CA PHE A 128 -0.93 8.39 0.41
C PHE A 128 -1.70 9.63 -0.04
N TYR A 129 -2.78 9.94 0.68
CA TYR A 129 -3.68 11.06 0.41
C TYR A 129 -3.44 12.21 1.39
N ALA A 130 -2.59 13.16 1.00
CA ALA A 130 -2.37 14.38 1.77
C ALA A 130 -3.66 15.21 1.88
N TYR A 131 -3.68 16.09 2.89
CA TYR A 131 -4.87 16.81 3.32
C TYR A 131 -6.01 15.93 3.88
N GLY A 132 -5.79 14.62 4.07
CA GLY A 132 -6.75 13.72 4.73
C GLY A 132 -7.16 14.18 6.14
N ARG A 133 -6.28 14.87 6.87
CA ARG A 133 -6.59 15.50 8.17
C ARG A 133 -7.45 16.77 8.09
N SER A 134 -7.70 17.28 6.89
CA SER A 134 -8.55 18.46 6.61
C SER A 134 -9.86 18.01 5.96
N ASP A 135 -10.51 17.02 6.57
CA ASP A 135 -11.71 16.32 6.11
C ASP A 135 -13.03 16.94 6.61
N LYS A 136 -12.97 17.82 7.60
CA LYS A 136 -14.15 18.49 8.17
C LYS A 136 -13.82 19.90 8.65
N LYS A 137 -14.88 20.67 8.92
CA LYS A 137 -14.75 21.94 9.62
C LYS A 137 -14.76 21.69 11.12
N ASP A 138 -13.58 21.64 11.71
CA ASP A 138 -13.39 21.61 13.17
C ASP A 138 -13.53 23.01 13.80
N GLN A 139 -13.38 24.06 12.98
CA GLN A 139 -13.47 25.46 13.39
C GLN A 139 -14.30 26.29 12.40
N PRO A 140 -14.84 27.46 12.81
CA PRO A 140 -15.48 28.38 11.89
C PRO A 140 -14.52 28.85 10.79
N ARG A 141 -15.02 28.88 9.54
CA ARG A 141 -14.36 29.46 8.36
C ARG A 141 -13.05 28.78 7.90
N VAL A 142 -12.84 27.51 8.24
CA VAL A 142 -11.77 26.69 7.67
C VAL A 142 -12.24 25.93 6.41
N PRO A 143 -11.34 25.55 5.49
CA PRO A 143 -11.67 24.73 4.34
C PRO A 143 -11.85 23.25 4.70
N ILE A 144 -12.48 22.49 3.80
CA ILE A 144 -12.41 21.03 3.78
C ILE A 144 -11.50 20.66 2.61
N THR A 145 -10.18 20.74 2.83
CA THR A 145 -9.21 20.61 1.75
C THR A 145 -9.21 19.21 1.15
N ALA A 146 -9.47 18.15 1.93
CA ALA A 146 -9.64 16.81 1.37
C ALA A 146 -10.74 16.76 0.30
N ARG A 147 -11.88 17.43 0.53
CA ARG A 147 -12.95 17.53 -0.47
C ARG A 147 -12.49 18.31 -1.70
N LEU A 148 -11.78 19.42 -1.51
CA LEU A 148 -11.23 20.20 -2.62
C LEU A 148 -10.28 19.37 -3.50
N ILE A 149 -9.38 18.59 -2.89
CA ILE A 149 -8.48 17.70 -3.65
C ILE A 149 -9.28 16.64 -4.41
N ALA A 150 -10.31 16.03 -3.79
CA ALA A 150 -11.18 15.06 -4.44
C ALA A 150 -11.92 15.64 -5.65
N ASP A 151 -12.43 16.87 -5.53
CA ASP A 151 -13.08 17.60 -6.61
C ASP A 151 -12.10 17.88 -7.76
N MET A 152 -10.88 18.32 -7.46
CA MET A 152 -9.86 18.58 -8.49
C MET A 152 -9.46 17.31 -9.25
N ILE A 153 -9.25 16.19 -8.56
CA ILE A 153 -8.92 14.89 -9.18
C ILE A 153 -10.06 14.44 -10.12
N THR A 154 -11.30 14.56 -9.64
CA THR A 154 -12.49 14.20 -10.43
C THR A 154 -12.63 15.09 -11.66
N VAL A 155 -12.43 16.40 -11.52
CA VAL A 155 -12.54 17.38 -12.62
C VAL A 155 -11.41 17.22 -13.64
N ALA A 156 -10.17 16.96 -13.19
CA ALA A 156 -9.05 16.64 -14.08
C ALA A 156 -9.39 15.45 -14.99
N GLY A 157 -10.15 14.49 -14.45
CA GLY A 157 -10.81 13.43 -15.20
C GLY A 157 -10.31 12.03 -14.86
N ALA A 158 -10.00 11.78 -13.60
CA ALA A 158 -9.90 10.40 -13.13
C ALA A 158 -11.29 9.75 -13.17
N ASP A 159 -11.34 8.48 -13.60
CA ASP A 159 -12.56 7.67 -13.60
C ASP A 159 -12.71 6.85 -12.32
N ARG A 160 -11.60 6.65 -11.60
CA ARG A 160 -11.52 5.87 -10.35
C ARG A 160 -10.35 6.35 -9.50
N VAL A 161 -10.45 6.18 -8.19
CA VAL A 161 -9.33 6.32 -7.26
C VAL A 161 -9.05 4.99 -6.58
N LEU A 162 -7.78 4.60 -6.53
CA LEU A 162 -7.27 3.52 -5.69
C LEU A 162 -6.35 4.15 -4.64
N THR A 163 -6.68 4.01 -3.37
CA THR A 163 -5.93 4.61 -2.26
C THR A 163 -5.79 3.64 -1.10
N MET A 164 -5.16 4.05 -0.01
CA MET A 164 -4.93 3.19 1.15
C MET A 164 -5.03 3.98 2.44
N ASP A 165 -5.68 3.39 3.45
CA ASP A 165 -5.86 3.90 4.81
C ASP A 165 -6.06 5.41 4.89
N LEU A 166 -7.13 5.90 4.25
CA LEU A 166 -7.52 7.31 4.34
C LEU A 166 -7.66 7.72 5.81
N HIS A 167 -7.27 8.94 6.16
CA HIS A 167 -7.35 9.41 7.56
C HIS A 167 -8.77 9.21 8.15
N GLN A 168 -9.80 9.47 7.34
CA GLN A 168 -11.19 9.13 7.64
C GLN A 168 -11.82 8.44 6.42
N GLY A 169 -12.45 7.29 6.62
CA GLY A 169 -13.08 6.53 5.53
C GLY A 169 -14.22 7.29 4.84
N GLN A 170 -14.79 8.31 5.48
CA GLN A 170 -15.79 9.21 4.89
C GLN A 170 -15.23 10.02 3.71
N ILE A 171 -13.91 10.16 3.58
CA ILE A 171 -13.27 10.81 2.42
C ILE A 171 -13.65 10.10 1.12
N GLN A 172 -13.96 8.80 1.13
CA GLN A 172 -14.50 8.11 -0.04
C GLN A 172 -15.78 8.80 -0.58
N GLY A 173 -16.64 9.30 0.32
CA GLY A 173 -17.86 10.04 -0.04
C GLY A 173 -17.60 11.45 -0.59
N PHE A 174 -16.35 11.91 -0.63
CA PHE A 174 -15.99 13.16 -1.30
C PHE A 174 -15.84 13.00 -2.81
N PHE A 175 -15.68 11.77 -3.30
CA PHE A 175 -15.58 11.50 -4.72
C PHE A 175 -16.95 11.18 -5.31
N ASN A 176 -17.18 11.65 -6.53
CA ASN A 176 -18.34 11.26 -7.34
C ASN A 176 -18.02 10.09 -8.30
N ILE A 177 -16.82 9.53 -8.17
CA ILE A 177 -16.29 8.39 -8.91
C ILE A 177 -15.99 7.26 -7.93
N PRO A 178 -15.92 5.99 -8.38
CA PRO A 178 -15.56 4.87 -7.51
C PRO A 178 -14.22 5.09 -6.80
N VAL A 179 -14.17 4.77 -5.51
CA VAL A 179 -12.97 4.78 -4.69
C VAL A 179 -12.78 3.40 -4.08
N ASP A 180 -11.63 2.79 -4.35
CA ASP A 180 -11.17 1.59 -3.69
C ASP A 180 -10.17 1.99 -2.60
N GLU A 181 -10.57 1.89 -1.33
CA GLU A 181 -9.69 2.12 -0.18
C GLU A 181 -9.11 0.80 0.31
N LEU A 182 -7.81 0.62 0.16
CA LEU A 182 -7.05 -0.50 0.70
C LEU A 182 -6.71 -0.28 2.18
N THR A 183 -6.37 -1.34 2.90
CA THR A 183 -5.86 -1.22 4.27
C THR A 183 -4.61 -2.05 4.52
N ALA A 184 -3.64 -1.48 5.22
CA ALA A 184 -2.42 -2.15 5.65
C ALA A 184 -2.56 -2.82 7.03
N VAL A 185 -3.71 -2.72 7.71
CA VAL A 185 -3.94 -3.31 9.04
C VAL A 185 -3.57 -4.81 9.07
N HIS A 186 -3.94 -5.58 8.05
CA HIS A 186 -3.62 -7.00 7.97
C HIS A 186 -2.11 -7.26 7.77
N MET A 187 -1.43 -6.45 6.96
CA MET A 187 0.01 -6.56 6.74
C MET A 187 0.79 -6.23 8.03
N LEU A 188 0.44 -5.11 8.66
CA LEU A 188 1.11 -4.62 9.86
C LEU A 188 0.85 -5.53 11.06
N SER A 189 -0.38 -6.03 11.27
CA SER A 189 -0.66 -6.99 12.34
C SER A 189 0.04 -8.32 12.11
N ASN A 190 0.05 -8.83 10.87
CA ASN A 190 0.78 -10.06 10.56
C ASN A 190 2.28 -9.93 10.79
N TYR A 191 2.89 -8.77 10.55
CA TYR A 191 4.29 -8.52 10.92
C TYR A 191 4.55 -8.80 12.40
N TYR A 192 3.75 -8.22 13.30
CA TYR A 192 3.92 -8.44 14.75
C TYR A 192 3.53 -9.84 15.21
N ARG A 193 2.57 -10.47 14.53
CA ARG A 193 2.21 -11.88 14.78
C ARG A 193 3.41 -12.80 14.52
N HIS A 194 4.14 -12.60 13.42
CA HIS A 194 5.34 -13.39 13.08
C HIS A 194 6.54 -13.04 13.98
N LYS A 195 6.56 -11.85 14.58
CA LYS A 195 7.56 -11.47 15.57
C LYS A 195 7.37 -12.15 16.93
N HIS A 196 6.26 -12.86 17.13
CA HIS A 196 5.95 -13.59 18.37
C HIS A 196 6.06 -12.71 19.63
N ILE A 197 5.49 -11.50 19.57
CA ILE A 197 5.45 -10.60 20.74
C ILE A 197 4.66 -11.27 21.86
N GLU A 198 5.31 -11.52 22.99
CA GLU A 198 4.69 -12.09 24.18
C GLU A 198 3.93 -11.02 25.00
N ASP A 199 2.71 -11.37 25.42
CA ASP A 199 1.76 -10.50 26.14
C ASP A 199 1.60 -9.09 25.52
N PRO A 200 1.21 -9.02 24.22
CA PRO A 200 1.05 -7.75 23.53
C PRO A 200 -0.17 -6.99 24.04
N VAL A 201 -0.10 -5.65 24.01
CA VAL A 201 -1.26 -4.77 24.11
C VAL A 201 -1.23 -3.76 22.96
N VAL A 202 -2.32 -3.68 22.21
CA VAL A 202 -2.45 -2.69 21.14
C VAL A 202 -2.82 -1.36 21.78
N VAL A 203 -2.08 -0.30 21.45
CA VAL A 203 -2.28 1.04 21.99
C VAL A 203 -2.57 2.02 20.86
N THR A 204 -3.52 2.92 21.04
CA THR A 204 -3.87 3.91 20.01
C THR A 204 -4.50 5.15 20.63
N ASP A 205 -4.77 6.17 19.83
CA ASP A 205 -5.56 7.33 20.26
C ASP A 205 -7.08 7.13 20.03
N LEU A 206 -7.90 8.08 20.49
CA LEU A 206 -9.35 7.99 20.30
C LEU A 206 -9.78 8.05 18.83
N GLY A 207 -9.03 8.73 17.97
CA GLY A 207 -9.37 8.92 16.56
C GLY A 207 -9.22 7.64 15.75
N PHE A 208 -8.25 6.79 16.11
CA PHE A 208 -7.94 5.56 15.39
C PHE A 208 -8.44 4.27 16.09
N ALA A 209 -9.09 4.40 17.25
CA ALA A 209 -9.57 3.29 18.08
C ALA A 209 -10.36 2.19 17.36
N LYS A 210 -11.19 2.55 16.35
CA LYS A 210 -11.96 1.56 15.59
C LYS A 210 -11.07 0.63 14.75
N ARG A 211 -10.05 1.17 14.08
CA ARG A 211 -9.12 0.36 13.26
C ARG A 211 -8.13 -0.40 14.14
N ALA A 212 -7.67 0.23 15.22
CA ALA A 212 -6.84 -0.43 16.22
C ALA A 212 -7.55 -1.62 16.91
N ARG A 213 -8.89 -1.58 17.06
CA ARG A 213 -9.67 -2.74 17.53
C ARG A 213 -9.51 -3.95 16.60
N THR A 214 -9.65 -3.75 15.29
CA THR A 214 -9.43 -4.82 14.30
C THR A 214 -7.99 -5.34 14.36
N PHE A 215 -7.01 -4.44 14.50
CA PHE A 215 -5.62 -4.84 14.70
C PHE A 215 -5.42 -5.71 15.94
N ALA A 216 -6.06 -5.36 17.06
CA ALA A 216 -6.01 -6.11 18.31
C ALA A 216 -6.67 -7.49 18.19
N GLU A 217 -7.82 -7.58 17.50
CA GLU A 217 -8.49 -8.85 17.19
C GLU A 217 -7.59 -9.75 16.32
N LEU A 218 -6.92 -9.18 15.31
CA LEU A 218 -5.95 -9.90 14.47
C LEU A 218 -4.68 -10.32 15.21
N LEU A 219 -4.39 -9.78 16.39
CA LEU A 219 -3.28 -10.21 17.24
C LEU A 219 -3.71 -11.05 18.44
N ASP A 220 -5.01 -11.28 18.63
CA ASP A 220 -5.55 -11.84 19.87
C ASP A 220 -5.06 -11.09 21.12
N ALA A 221 -5.06 -9.75 21.04
CA ALA A 221 -4.49 -8.85 22.05
C ALA A 221 -5.54 -7.90 22.64
N PRO A 222 -5.39 -7.47 23.91
CA PRO A 222 -6.19 -6.37 24.45
C PRO A 222 -5.91 -5.04 23.74
N LEU A 223 -6.89 -4.14 23.79
CA LEU A 223 -6.77 -2.75 23.32
C LEU A 223 -6.71 -1.80 24.52
N ALA A 224 -5.74 -0.89 24.50
CA ALA A 224 -5.68 0.29 25.35
C ALA A 224 -5.77 1.56 24.50
N ILE A 225 -6.40 2.59 25.06
CA ILE A 225 -6.64 3.87 24.38
C ILE A 225 -6.00 4.99 25.19
N ILE A 226 -5.30 5.88 24.49
CA ILE A 226 -4.72 7.09 25.07
C ILE A 226 -5.70 8.23 24.90
N GLU A 227 -6.22 8.73 26.02
CA GLU A 227 -7.05 9.92 26.06
C GLU A 227 -6.16 11.14 26.32
N LYS A 228 -6.14 12.06 25.34
CA LYS A 228 -5.53 13.38 25.47
C LYS A 228 -6.47 14.32 26.20
N ARG A 229 -6.16 14.67 27.46
CA ARG A 229 -6.87 15.71 28.19
C ARG A 229 -6.05 17.00 28.22
N ARG A 230 -6.58 18.05 27.61
CA ARG A 230 -6.04 19.41 27.75
C ARG A 230 -6.50 19.98 29.11
N VAL A 231 -5.54 20.38 29.95
CA VAL A 231 -5.85 21.03 31.24
C VAL A 231 -5.61 22.54 31.12
N GLY A 232 -6.71 23.30 31.00
CA GLY A 232 -6.69 24.76 30.97
C GLY A 232 -6.37 25.39 29.60
N ASN A 233 -6.14 26.71 29.59
CA ASN A 233 -5.79 27.52 28.41
C ASN A 233 -4.27 27.65 28.16
N LEU A 234 -3.46 26.82 28.85
CA LEU A 234 -2.01 26.82 28.68
C LEU A 234 -1.62 25.65 27.76
N ASP A 235 -0.95 25.95 26.65
CA ASP A 235 -0.49 25.02 25.59
C ASP A 235 0.53 23.95 26.05
N ARG A 236 0.62 23.62 27.35
CA ARG A 236 1.77 22.87 27.90
C ARG A 236 1.47 21.69 28.82
N ALA A 237 0.22 21.47 29.24
CA ALA A 237 -0.11 20.34 30.11
C ALA A 237 -1.17 19.44 29.45
N GLU A 238 -0.72 18.61 28.50
CA GLU A 238 -1.49 17.46 28.04
C GLU A 238 -1.29 16.32 29.05
N LEU A 239 -2.31 16.03 29.85
CA LEU A 239 -2.35 14.82 30.65
C LEU A 239 -2.87 13.69 29.75
N MET A 240 -2.00 12.71 29.51
CA MET A 240 -2.33 11.48 28.80
C MET A 240 -2.83 10.46 29.81
N ASN A 241 -4.12 10.13 29.75
CA ASN A 241 -4.70 9.03 30.51
C ASN A 241 -4.66 7.76 29.66
N VAL A 242 -4.21 6.65 30.26
CA VAL A 242 -4.25 5.33 29.62
C VAL A 242 -5.51 4.61 30.06
N ILE A 243 -6.39 4.31 29.10
CA ILE A 243 -7.61 3.53 29.31
C ILE A 243 -7.33 2.10 28.85
N GLY A 244 -7.15 1.18 29.79
CA GLY A 244 -6.79 -0.22 29.54
C GLY A 244 -5.63 -0.65 30.41
N ASP A 245 -5.45 -1.97 30.59
CA ASP A 245 -4.32 -2.51 31.35
C ASP A 245 -3.11 -2.72 30.44
N VAL A 246 -2.03 -1.98 30.71
CA VAL A 246 -0.78 -2.01 29.94
C VAL A 246 0.43 -2.42 30.80
N ARG A 247 0.25 -2.58 32.12
CA ARG A 247 1.38 -2.76 33.04
C ARG A 247 2.02 -4.13 32.84
N GLY A 248 3.34 -4.16 32.68
CA GLY A 248 4.10 -5.39 32.44
C GLY A 248 3.98 -5.94 31.01
N LYS A 249 3.11 -5.37 30.17
CA LYS A 249 2.86 -5.81 28.79
C LYS A 249 3.86 -5.21 27.81
N ARG A 250 3.87 -5.73 26.57
CA ARG A 250 4.58 -5.14 25.43
C ARG A 250 3.59 -4.35 24.57
N ALA A 251 3.76 -3.03 24.51
CA ALA A 251 2.83 -2.17 23.80
C ALA A 251 3.16 -2.09 22.31
N ILE A 252 2.14 -2.15 21.46
CA ILE A 252 2.22 -1.88 20.03
C ILE A 252 1.34 -0.67 19.75
N ILE A 253 1.95 0.49 19.56
CA ILE A 253 1.24 1.74 19.20
C ILE A 253 0.84 1.66 17.73
N VAL A 254 -0.43 1.85 17.42
CA VAL A 254 -0.96 1.80 16.05
C VAL A 254 -1.69 3.09 15.70
N ASP A 255 -1.33 3.66 14.56
CA ASP A 255 -1.95 4.88 13.99
C ASP A 255 -2.05 4.77 12.46
N ASP A 256 -2.75 5.69 11.80
CA ASP A 256 -2.79 5.75 10.33
C ASP A 256 -1.50 6.33 9.74
N GLU A 257 -0.99 7.41 10.35
CA GLU A 257 0.20 8.10 9.89
C GLU A 257 1.07 8.71 10.99
N ILE A 258 2.39 8.72 10.78
CA ILE A 258 3.35 9.39 11.66
C ILE A 258 3.91 10.62 10.93
N ASP A 259 3.51 11.81 11.38
CA ASP A 259 3.97 13.09 10.85
C ASP A 259 5.20 13.62 11.58
N THR A 260 5.05 14.47 12.60
CA THR A 260 6.18 14.99 13.40
C THR A 260 6.65 14.02 14.51
N ALA A 261 6.04 12.85 14.65
CA ALA A 261 6.22 11.90 15.76
C ALA A 261 6.00 12.47 17.18
N GLY A 262 5.41 13.67 17.33
CA GLY A 262 5.17 14.27 18.66
C GLY A 262 4.22 13.44 19.52
N THR A 263 3.04 13.12 18.97
CA THR A 263 2.04 12.28 19.64
C THR A 263 2.58 10.89 19.95
N LEU A 264 3.31 10.29 19.01
CA LEU A 264 3.95 9.00 19.22
C LEU A 264 4.86 9.01 20.46
N VAL A 265 5.77 9.98 20.57
CA VAL A 265 6.69 10.09 21.72
C VAL A 265 5.95 10.40 23.03
N GLU A 266 4.88 11.18 23.00
CA GLU A 266 4.04 11.43 24.18
C GLU A 266 3.35 10.15 24.68
N ILE A 267 2.82 9.34 23.75
CA ILE A 267 2.26 8.02 24.06
C ILE A 267 3.34 7.12 24.65
N THR A 268 4.52 7.05 24.02
CA THR A 268 5.66 6.29 24.53
C THR A 268 5.97 6.65 25.99
N ARG A 269 6.08 7.94 26.31
CA ARG A 269 6.32 8.42 27.68
C ARG A 269 5.17 8.14 28.66
N ALA A 270 3.94 8.08 28.19
CA ALA A 270 2.80 7.69 29.03
C ALA A 270 2.87 6.20 29.38
N LEU A 271 3.16 5.35 28.39
CA LEU A 271 3.29 3.91 28.56
C LEU A 271 4.47 3.52 29.47
N GLU A 272 5.60 4.22 29.37
CA GLU A 272 6.74 4.04 30.30
C GLU A 272 6.32 4.29 31.76
N ARG A 273 5.55 5.36 32.01
CA ARG A 273 5.06 5.69 33.36
C ARG A 273 4.07 4.65 33.90
N GLU A 274 3.30 4.01 33.02
CA GLU A 274 2.39 2.91 33.39
C GLU A 274 3.09 1.55 33.54
N GLY A 275 4.38 1.47 33.24
CA GLY A 275 5.20 0.27 33.46
C GLY A 275 5.10 -0.78 32.36
N VAL A 276 4.95 -0.35 31.10
CA VAL A 276 5.12 -1.20 29.91
C VAL A 276 6.58 -1.67 29.80
N THR A 277 6.82 -2.91 29.36
CA THR A 277 8.16 -3.52 29.28
C THR A 277 8.90 -3.15 27.98
N GLU A 278 8.20 -3.18 26.85
CA GLU A 278 8.72 -2.80 25.53
C GLU A 278 7.66 -2.02 24.75
N ILE A 279 8.10 -1.08 23.91
CA ILE A 279 7.20 -0.25 23.11
C ILE A 279 7.59 -0.35 21.64
N TYR A 280 6.66 -0.85 20.84
CA TYR A 280 6.70 -0.88 19.39
C TYR A 280 5.71 0.15 18.85
N ALA A 281 5.89 0.55 17.59
CA ALA A 281 4.91 1.37 16.91
C ALA A 281 4.77 0.98 15.45
N CYS A 282 3.59 1.14 14.87
CA CYS A 282 3.41 1.08 13.44
C CYS A 282 2.39 2.08 12.93
N ALA A 283 2.54 2.43 11.67
CA ALA A 283 1.56 3.21 10.93
C ALA A 283 1.62 2.87 9.45
N THR A 284 0.52 3.10 8.74
CA THR A 284 0.52 2.93 7.29
C THR A 284 1.43 3.97 6.65
N HIS A 285 1.28 5.25 6.98
CA HIS A 285 1.98 6.33 6.29
C HIS A 285 3.09 6.97 7.14
N GLY A 286 4.33 6.84 6.67
CA GLY A 286 5.49 7.49 7.27
C GLY A 286 5.79 8.86 6.68
N VAL A 287 5.02 9.90 7.03
CA VAL A 287 5.27 11.28 6.55
C VAL A 287 6.60 11.82 7.12
N LEU A 288 6.83 11.57 8.41
CA LEU A 288 8.08 11.84 9.12
C LEU A 288 8.61 13.26 8.89
N SER A 289 7.77 14.29 8.99
CA SER A 289 8.22 15.67 8.91
C SER A 289 9.14 15.99 10.09
N ASP A 290 10.06 16.94 9.92
CA ASP A 290 10.95 17.30 11.01
C ASP A 290 10.16 17.78 12.25
N PRO A 291 10.57 17.42 13.48
CA PRO A 291 11.77 16.67 13.85
C PRO A 291 11.49 15.16 14.13
N ALA A 292 10.65 14.49 13.33
CA ALA A 292 10.19 13.12 13.61
C ALA A 292 11.32 12.10 13.76
N VAL A 293 12.31 12.15 12.87
CA VAL A 293 13.45 11.22 12.87
C VAL A 293 14.23 11.34 14.17
N ASP A 294 14.57 12.56 14.58
CA ASP A 294 15.29 12.82 15.84
C ASP A 294 14.50 12.34 17.06
N ARG A 295 13.17 12.59 17.05
CA ARG A 295 12.26 12.14 18.11
C ARG A 295 12.19 10.63 18.22
N ILE A 296 12.08 9.92 17.10
CA ILE A 296 12.06 8.45 17.08
C ILE A 296 13.41 7.90 17.55
N ALA A 297 14.52 8.44 17.05
CA ALA A 297 15.86 8.02 17.43
C ALA A 297 16.10 8.14 18.95
N ALA A 298 15.71 9.29 19.54
CA ALA A 298 15.88 9.58 20.96
C ALA A 298 14.84 8.91 21.88
N SER A 299 13.78 8.30 21.32
CA SER A 299 12.76 7.60 22.10
C SER A 299 13.19 6.20 22.55
N SER A 300 12.47 5.63 23.50
CA SER A 300 12.61 4.23 23.93
C SER A 300 11.91 3.22 23.04
N LEU A 301 11.37 3.65 21.88
CA LEU A 301 10.79 2.74 20.90
C LEU A 301 11.81 1.68 20.48
N ARG A 302 11.40 0.41 20.55
CA ARG A 302 12.17 -0.74 20.08
C ARG A 302 12.24 -0.76 18.57
N GLU A 303 11.09 -0.54 17.92
CA GLU A 303 10.95 -0.55 16.46
C GLU A 303 9.71 0.25 16.04
N VAL A 304 9.81 0.91 14.89
CA VAL A 304 8.73 1.61 14.19
C VAL A 304 8.55 0.98 12.80
N VAL A 305 7.39 0.36 12.55
CA VAL A 305 7.08 -0.30 11.28
C VAL A 305 6.18 0.61 10.44
N LEU A 306 6.64 0.95 9.24
CA LEU A 306 5.94 1.80 8.28
C LEU A 306 5.70 1.05 6.98
N THR A 307 4.87 1.58 6.08
CA THR A 307 4.81 1.11 4.69
C THR A 307 5.55 2.05 3.74
N ASP A 308 5.88 1.57 2.54
CA ASP A 308 6.44 2.40 1.46
C ASP A 308 5.39 3.20 0.66
N SER A 309 4.19 3.40 1.21
CA SER A 309 3.15 4.29 0.65
C SER A 309 3.60 5.75 0.54
N VAL A 310 4.45 6.18 1.48
CA VAL A 310 5.22 7.43 1.42
C VAL A 310 6.69 7.07 1.21
N PRO A 311 7.41 7.70 0.27
CA PRO A 311 8.82 7.42 0.07
C PRO A 311 9.64 7.75 1.32
N LEU A 312 10.49 6.83 1.77
CA LEU A 312 11.43 7.05 2.86
C LEU A 312 12.83 7.42 2.31
N PRO A 313 13.17 8.72 2.22
CA PRO A 313 14.48 9.14 1.74
C PRO A 313 15.59 8.69 2.68
N GLU A 314 16.79 8.49 2.14
CA GLU A 314 17.94 7.92 2.89
C GLU A 314 18.23 8.66 4.20
N ARG A 315 18.16 9.99 4.20
CA ARG A 315 18.36 10.83 5.40
C ARG A 315 17.38 10.56 6.56
N LYS A 316 16.21 9.96 6.28
CA LYS A 316 15.18 9.64 7.27
C LYS A 316 15.23 8.18 7.73
N ARG A 317 16.13 7.37 7.17
CA ARG A 317 16.28 5.96 7.55
C ARG A 317 16.96 5.89 8.91
N LEU A 318 16.38 5.07 9.79
CA LEU A 318 16.94 4.76 11.10
C LEU A 318 16.96 3.25 11.27
N PRO A 319 17.91 2.70 12.05
CA PRO A 319 17.89 1.27 12.41
C PRO A 319 16.59 0.83 13.11
N LYS A 320 15.93 1.77 13.80
CA LYS A 320 14.63 1.55 14.45
C LYS A 320 13.45 1.56 13.48
N ILE A 321 13.62 1.94 12.21
CA ILE A 321 12.52 2.04 11.25
C ILE A 321 12.59 0.87 10.26
N THR A 322 11.56 0.05 10.28
CA THR A 322 11.33 -1.02 9.31
C THR A 322 10.27 -0.56 8.31
N THR A 323 10.49 -0.79 7.01
CA THR A 323 9.53 -0.39 5.96
C THR A 323 9.05 -1.62 5.18
N LEU A 324 7.75 -1.91 5.25
CA LEU A 324 7.09 -2.97 4.51
C LEU A 324 6.59 -2.46 3.16
N SER A 325 6.62 -3.29 2.12
CA SER A 325 6.15 -2.87 0.81
C SER A 325 4.66 -3.13 0.60
N VAL A 326 3.92 -2.11 0.17
CA VAL A 326 2.51 -2.24 -0.23
C VAL A 326 2.34 -2.55 -1.71
N ALA A 327 3.44 -2.77 -2.43
CA ALA A 327 3.42 -3.06 -3.86
C ALA A 327 2.56 -4.29 -4.21
N PRO A 328 2.64 -5.44 -3.51
CA PRO A 328 1.77 -6.57 -3.83
C PRO A 328 0.29 -6.27 -3.57
N LEU A 329 -0.03 -5.50 -2.51
CA LEU A 329 -1.40 -5.10 -2.19
C LEU A 329 -2.01 -4.27 -3.32
N ILE A 330 -1.27 -3.23 -3.73
CA ILE A 330 -1.71 -2.31 -4.76
C ILE A 330 -1.72 -2.99 -6.13
N GLY A 331 -0.70 -3.80 -6.44
CA GLY A 331 -0.63 -4.52 -7.70
C GLY A 331 -1.79 -5.49 -7.87
N GLU A 332 -2.08 -6.29 -6.85
CA GLU A 332 -3.21 -7.20 -6.87
C GLU A 332 -4.56 -6.46 -6.97
N ALA A 333 -4.69 -5.30 -6.31
CA ALA A 333 -5.86 -4.44 -6.49
C ALA A 333 -5.99 -3.91 -7.93
N ILE A 334 -4.91 -3.47 -8.55
CA ILE A 334 -4.87 -3.04 -9.96
C ILE A 334 -5.34 -4.18 -10.88
N ARG A 335 -4.80 -5.39 -10.70
CA ARG A 335 -5.18 -6.58 -11.47
C ARG A 335 -6.69 -6.85 -11.36
N ARG A 336 -7.23 -6.79 -10.14
CA ARG A 336 -8.67 -7.01 -9.88
C ARG A 336 -9.55 -5.93 -10.48
N ILE A 337 -9.17 -4.66 -10.34
CA ILE A 337 -9.88 -3.52 -10.92
C ILE A 337 -9.94 -3.62 -12.45
N HIS A 338 -8.83 -4.00 -13.07
CA HIS A 338 -8.77 -4.22 -14.51
C HIS A 338 -9.71 -5.33 -14.96
N ARG A 339 -9.64 -6.49 -14.29
CA ARG A 339 -10.45 -7.69 -14.62
C ARG A 339 -11.90 -7.65 -14.16
N GLY A 340 -12.30 -6.62 -13.40
CA GLY A 340 -13.63 -6.55 -12.78
C GLY A 340 -13.84 -7.58 -11.65
N GLU A 341 -12.77 -8.04 -11.03
CA GLU A 341 -12.80 -8.95 -9.89
C GLU A 341 -13.06 -8.18 -8.57
N SER A 342 -13.50 -8.88 -7.52
CA SER A 342 -13.74 -8.27 -6.20
C SER A 342 -12.42 -7.84 -5.54
N VAL A 343 -12.24 -6.53 -5.34
CA VAL A 343 -11.16 -5.96 -4.52
C VAL A 343 -11.36 -6.29 -3.03
N GLY A 344 -12.60 -6.28 -2.55
CA GLY A 344 -12.91 -6.60 -1.14
C GLY A 344 -12.48 -8.02 -0.72
N ALA A 345 -12.34 -8.94 -1.67
CA ALA A 345 -11.84 -10.28 -1.39
C ALA A 345 -10.39 -10.29 -0.83
N LEU A 346 -9.60 -9.23 -1.08
CA LEU A 346 -8.24 -9.07 -0.54
C LEU A 346 -8.19 -9.07 0.99
N PHE A 347 -9.30 -8.69 1.63
CA PHE A 347 -9.42 -8.60 3.08
C PHE A 347 -10.11 -9.83 3.69
N SER A 348 -10.54 -10.79 2.85
CA SER A 348 -11.25 -12.01 3.29
C SER A 348 -10.38 -13.27 3.30
N SER A 349 -9.29 -13.30 2.53
CA SER A 349 -8.34 -14.41 2.47
C SER A 349 -7.14 -14.13 3.38
N GLU A 350 -7.36 -14.23 4.69
CA GLU A 350 -6.55 -13.60 5.75
C GLU A 350 -5.14 -14.17 6.02
N VAL A 351 -4.65 -15.16 5.26
CA VAL A 351 -3.36 -15.81 5.61
C VAL A 351 -2.37 -15.90 4.44
N SER A 352 -2.76 -16.48 3.29
CA SER A 352 -1.82 -16.74 2.18
C SER A 352 -1.28 -15.45 1.56
N LEU A 353 -2.16 -14.53 1.17
CA LEU A 353 -1.77 -13.31 0.49
C LEU A 353 -0.88 -12.44 1.39
N THR A 354 -1.24 -12.30 2.66
CA THR A 354 -0.47 -11.50 3.62
C THR A 354 0.89 -12.08 3.96
N GLN A 355 1.06 -13.42 3.95
CA GLN A 355 2.36 -14.04 4.12
C GLN A 355 3.26 -13.80 2.90
N GLU A 356 2.72 -13.98 1.69
CA GLU A 356 3.43 -13.64 0.46
C GLU A 356 3.85 -12.18 0.42
N MET A 357 2.99 -11.27 0.89
CA MET A 357 3.28 -9.84 1.00
C MET A 357 4.39 -9.52 1.99
N LEU A 358 4.40 -10.19 3.16
CA LEU A 358 5.40 -9.95 4.21
C LEU A 358 6.80 -10.40 3.76
N LEU A 359 6.84 -11.51 3.02
CA LEU A 359 8.07 -12.10 2.47
C LEU A 359 8.48 -11.49 1.13
N TRP A 360 7.73 -10.51 0.62
CA TRP A 360 8.02 -9.90 -0.67
C TRP A 360 9.20 -8.93 -0.56
N GLU A 361 10.42 -9.44 -0.74
CA GLU A 361 11.66 -8.65 -0.78
C GLU A 361 11.98 -8.14 -2.18
N GLY A 362 10.97 -7.67 -2.92
CA GLY A 362 11.20 -7.13 -4.26
C GLY A 362 11.57 -8.18 -5.31
N GLY A 363 11.07 -9.41 -5.19
CA GLY A 363 11.17 -10.41 -6.26
C GLY A 363 12.27 -11.46 -6.10
N ASP A 364 13.00 -11.48 -4.98
CA ASP A 364 13.70 -12.67 -4.50
C ASP A 364 12.90 -13.29 -3.35
N GLU A 365 12.67 -14.61 -3.40
CA GLU A 365 12.00 -15.38 -2.34
C GLU A 365 12.95 -15.51 -1.12
N GLY A 366 13.15 -14.42 -0.38
CA GLY A 366 13.92 -14.39 0.85
C GLY A 366 13.06 -14.75 2.07
N MET A 367 13.21 -15.96 2.60
CA MET A 367 12.59 -16.35 3.87
C MET A 367 13.23 -15.55 5.01
N LEU A 368 12.41 -14.83 5.80
CA LEU A 368 12.85 -14.13 7.01
C LEU A 368 13.55 -15.13 7.97
N ASP A 369 14.87 -15.02 8.11
CA ASP A 369 15.59 -15.70 9.18
C ASP A 369 15.35 -14.94 10.49
N THR A 370 14.37 -15.39 11.26
CA THR A 370 14.03 -14.84 12.57
C THR A 370 14.91 -15.41 13.70
N ARG A 371 16.06 -16.01 13.40
CA ARG A 371 17.00 -16.54 14.40
C ARG A 371 18.36 -15.85 14.34
N ALA A 372 18.39 -14.58 14.71
CA ALA A 372 19.62 -13.94 15.15
C ALA A 372 19.32 -13.06 16.36
N ASP A 373 19.20 -13.70 17.51
CA ASP A 373 19.54 -13.17 18.84
C ASP A 373 19.36 -14.29 19.86
N GLY A 374 20.37 -15.15 19.96
CA GLY A 374 20.49 -16.19 20.98
C GLY A 374 21.94 -16.23 21.45
N ALA A 375 22.15 -15.74 22.66
CA ALA A 375 23.43 -15.79 23.37
C ALA A 375 23.94 -17.23 23.49
N ASP A 376 25.24 -17.42 23.32
CA ASP A 376 25.96 -18.51 23.97
C ASP A 376 27.31 -18.00 24.50
N ASP A 377 27.56 -18.33 25.76
CA ASP A 377 28.59 -17.85 26.67
C ASP A 377 29.77 -18.83 26.70
N GLY A 378 31.02 -18.34 26.67
CA GLY A 378 32.26 -19.01 27.17
C GLY A 378 32.72 -20.28 26.41
N GLU A 379 33.98 -20.61 26.21
CA GLU A 379 35.28 -20.32 26.84
C GLU A 379 36.41 -20.66 25.81
N PRO A 380 37.67 -20.25 26.05
CA PRO A 380 38.76 -20.42 25.10
C PRO A 380 39.59 -21.69 25.36
N SER A 381 40.02 -22.39 24.29
CA SER A 381 41.14 -23.34 24.41
C SER A 381 41.97 -23.46 23.14
N ARG A 382 43.27 -23.60 23.40
CA ARG A 382 44.44 -23.61 22.53
C ARG A 382 44.57 -24.88 21.67
N ASP A 383 45.59 -24.80 20.81
CA ASP A 383 46.30 -25.86 20.09
C ASP A 383 45.73 -26.28 18.73
N THR A 384 46.34 -25.79 17.65
CA THR A 384 47.38 -26.59 16.99
C THR A 384 48.30 -25.73 16.10
N LEU A 385 49.60 -25.91 16.32
CA LEU A 385 50.70 -25.50 15.45
C LEU A 385 50.58 -26.17 14.08
N ALA A 386 50.88 -25.45 12.99
CA ALA A 386 52.02 -25.75 12.11
C ALA A 386 52.05 -24.89 10.83
N ALA A 387 53.27 -24.56 10.43
CA ALA A 387 53.77 -24.20 9.10
C ALA A 387 53.99 -22.70 8.80
N SER A 388 55.15 -22.24 9.27
CA SER A 388 55.95 -21.20 8.63
C SER A 388 56.72 -21.77 7.43
N ALA A 389 56.88 -20.95 6.38
CA ALA A 389 58.16 -20.61 5.72
C ALA A 389 58.08 -20.48 4.18
N GLN A 390 58.87 -19.51 3.71
CA GLN A 390 59.31 -19.20 2.33
C GLN A 390 58.36 -18.27 1.54
N ALA A 391 58.81 -17.20 0.89
CA ALA A 391 60.16 -16.73 0.58
C ALA A 391 60.17 -15.20 0.40
N GLY A 392 61.28 -14.57 0.76
CA GLY A 392 61.72 -13.33 0.14
C GLY A 392 62.97 -13.62 -0.68
N ASP A 393 63.05 -13.08 -1.89
CA ASP A 393 64.30 -12.56 -2.44
C ASP A 393 64.01 -11.55 -3.57
N ARG A 394 64.73 -10.41 -3.48
CA ARG A 394 64.97 -9.32 -4.45
C ARG A 394 63.99 -8.16 -4.60
#